data_AF-A0A523T6I5-F1
#
_entry.id   AF-A0A523T6I5-F1
#
_cell.length_a   1.000
_cell.length_b   1.000
_cell.length_c   1.000
_cell.angle_alpha   90.00
_cell.angle_beta   90.00
_cell.angle_gamma   90.00
#
_symmetry.space_group_name_H-M   'P 1'
#
loop_
_entity.id
_entity.type
_entity.pdbx_description
1 polymer ?
#
loop_
_entity_poly.entity_id
_entity_poly.type
_entity_poly.pdbx_seq_one_letter_code
_entity_poly.pdbx_strand_id
1 'polypeptide(L)'
;MELDLLFLKKTPPHSIEAEKTVLGGVLVNNKNLNVVLSIISLEDFYKEANRKILEKITLLVDKGVPVDLLSLSEELQKAGYLEEVGGASYLSSLMDGVPKSLNIEYHTQIIK
;
A
#
# COMPACT_ATOMS: atom_id res chain seq x y z
N MET A 1 4.07 -23.73 2.25
CA MET A 1 5.52 -23.63 2.56
C MET A 1 6.48 -24.13 1.48
N GLU A 2 6.08 -24.90 0.47
CA GLU A 2 6.87 -25.01 -0.79
C GLU A 2 6.19 -24.31 -1.98
N LEU A 3 4.85 -24.25 -1.99
CA LEU A 3 4.11 -23.52 -3.02
C LEU A 3 4.40 -22.01 -2.99
N ASP A 4 4.51 -21.41 -1.81
CA ASP A 4 4.65 -19.96 -1.64
C ASP A 4 5.97 -19.43 -2.24
N LEU A 5 7.05 -20.21 -2.15
CA LEU A 5 8.36 -19.90 -2.73
C LEU A 5 8.37 -20.02 -4.27
N LEU A 6 7.54 -20.92 -4.81
CA LEU A 6 7.38 -21.13 -6.25
C LEU A 6 6.58 -20.00 -6.92
N PHE A 7 5.64 -19.39 -6.20
CA PHE A 7 4.92 -18.19 -6.66
C PHE A 7 5.83 -16.97 -6.73
N LEU A 8 6.70 -16.77 -5.72
CA LEU A 8 7.65 -15.64 -5.71
C LEU A 8 8.57 -15.62 -6.95
N LYS A 9 8.95 -16.80 -7.46
CA LYS A 9 9.78 -16.94 -8.66
C LYS A 9 9.09 -16.61 -9.99
N LYS A 10 7.76 -16.52 -10.02
CA LYS A 10 6.98 -16.31 -11.26
C LYS A 10 6.42 -14.90 -11.41
N THR A 11 6.31 -14.14 -10.32
CA THR A 11 5.97 -12.73 -10.40
C THR A 11 7.21 -11.96 -10.86
N PRO A 12 7.13 -11.16 -11.93
CA PRO A 12 8.16 -10.19 -12.22
C PRO A 12 8.38 -9.32 -10.96
N PRO A 13 9.62 -8.89 -10.67
CA PRO A 13 9.80 -7.74 -9.77
C PRO A 13 8.89 -6.63 -10.31
N HIS A 14 8.10 -5.99 -9.43
CA HIS A 14 7.03 -5.03 -9.75
C HIS A 14 5.62 -5.61 -10.06
N SER A 15 5.02 -6.34 -9.12
CA SER A 15 3.59 -6.69 -9.19
C SER A 15 2.67 -5.55 -8.73
N ILE A 16 1.89 -4.98 -9.64
CA ILE A 16 0.86 -3.97 -9.32
C ILE A 16 -0.19 -4.51 -8.36
N GLU A 17 -0.55 -5.78 -8.49
CA GLU A 17 -1.45 -6.47 -7.57
C GLU A 17 -0.86 -6.52 -6.16
N ALA A 18 0.43 -6.84 -6.02
CA ALA A 18 1.10 -6.83 -4.72
C ALA A 18 1.14 -5.41 -4.11
N GLU A 19 1.44 -4.38 -4.91
CA GLU A 19 1.37 -2.99 -4.45
C GLU A 19 -0.01 -2.63 -3.91
N LYS A 20 -1.08 -2.97 -4.65
CA LYS A 20 -2.45 -2.70 -4.21
C LYS A 20 -2.80 -3.46 -2.94
N THR A 21 -2.42 -4.74 -2.85
CA THR A 21 -2.62 -5.56 -1.66
C THR A 21 -1.88 -5.00 -0.45
N VAL A 22 -0.66 -4.50 -0.62
CA VAL A 22 0.13 -3.86 0.43
C VAL A 22 -0.54 -2.57 0.91
N LEU A 23 -0.93 -1.68 -0.01
CA LEU A 23 -1.64 -0.44 0.34
C LEU A 23 -2.95 -0.73 1.07
N GLY A 24 -3.76 -1.66 0.55
CA GLY A 24 -4.98 -2.12 1.19
C GLY A 24 -4.75 -2.70 2.58
N GLY A 25 -3.70 -3.52 2.74
CA GLY A 25 -3.30 -4.10 4.01
C GLY A 25 -2.91 -3.06 5.05
N VAL A 26 -2.26 -1.96 4.63
CA VAL A 26 -1.93 -0.84 5.50
C VAL A 26 -3.17 -0.01 5.84
N LEU A 27 -4.08 0.21 4.90
CA LEU A 27 -5.34 0.93 5.15
C LEU A 27 -6.29 0.15 6.09
N VAL A 28 -6.35 -1.18 5.96
CA VAL A 28 -7.13 -2.03 6.86
C VAL A 28 -6.50 -2.11 8.25
N ASN A 29 -5.17 -2.06 8.35
CA ASN A 29 -4.44 -2.07 9.63
C ASN A 29 -3.15 -1.25 9.52
N ASN A 30 -3.17 0.01 9.98
CA ASN A 30 -2.04 0.93 9.84
C ASN A 30 -0.75 0.42 10.52
N LYS A 31 -0.84 -0.51 11.49
CA LYS A 31 0.35 -1.13 12.12
C LYS A 31 1.22 -1.89 11.11
N ASN A 32 0.64 -2.33 10.00
CA ASN A 32 1.35 -3.00 8.92
C ASN A 32 2.37 -2.08 8.23
N LEU A 33 2.22 -0.75 8.32
CA LEU A 33 3.13 0.20 7.70
C LEU A 33 4.59 -0.03 8.14
N ASN A 34 4.82 -0.26 9.44
CA ASN A 34 6.16 -0.50 9.96
C ASN A 34 6.83 -1.73 9.35
N VAL A 35 6.04 -2.79 9.09
CA VAL A 35 6.54 -4.00 8.43
C VAL A 35 6.89 -3.69 6.98
N VAL A 36 6.01 -2.99 6.26
CA VAL A 36 6.23 -2.61 4.85
C VAL A 36 7.52 -1.80 4.70
N LEU A 37 7.67 -0.73 5.49
CA LEU A 37 8.83 0.18 5.43
C LEU A 37 10.13 -0.48 5.92
N SER A 38 10.06 -1.62 6.61
CA SER A 38 11.26 -2.39 6.99
C SER A 38 11.82 -3.27 5.86
N ILE A 39 11.01 -3.52 4.82
CA ILE A 39 11.34 -4.46 3.72
C ILE A 39 11.65 -3.71 2.43
N ILE A 40 10.87 -2.66 2.13
CA ILE A 40 10.96 -1.85 0.92
C ILE A 40 10.94 -0.35 1.22
N SER A 41 11.49 0.41 0.28
CA SER A 41 11.45 1.85 0.16
C SER A 41 10.28 2.32 -0.72
N LEU A 42 9.99 3.62 -0.74
CA LEU A 42 8.92 4.18 -1.60
C LEU A 42 9.26 3.98 -3.09
N GLU A 43 10.54 4.01 -3.41
CA GLU A 43 11.10 3.91 -4.76
C GLU A 43 10.86 2.52 -5.38
N ASP A 44 10.65 1.49 -4.55
CA ASP A 44 10.39 0.11 -4.99
C ASP A 44 8.98 -0.05 -5.60
N PHE A 45 8.05 0.86 -5.30
CA PHE A 45 6.76 0.92 -5.99
C PHE A 45 6.97 1.33 -7.44
N TYR A 46 6.48 0.53 -8.37
CA TYR A 46 6.52 0.80 -9.81
C TYR A 46 5.45 1.83 -10.21
N LYS A 47 4.24 1.71 -9.66
CA LYS A 47 3.17 2.69 -9.97
C LYS A 47 3.34 3.94 -9.12
N GLU A 48 3.60 5.06 -9.78
CA GLU A 48 3.76 6.37 -9.12
C GLU A 48 2.56 6.74 -8.23
N ALA A 49 1.34 6.45 -8.68
CA ALA A 49 0.13 6.67 -7.87
C ALA A 49 0.17 5.89 -6.54
N ASN A 50 0.63 4.63 -6.57
CA ASN A 50 0.72 3.81 -5.37
C ASN A 50 1.84 4.29 -4.44
N ARG A 51 2.97 4.72 -5.02
CA ARG A 51 4.05 5.38 -4.27
C ARG A 51 3.56 6.63 -3.52
N LYS A 52 2.86 7.53 -4.22
CA LYS A 52 2.27 8.75 -3.64
C LYS A 52 1.29 8.42 -2.50
N ILE A 53 0.49 7.38 -2.67
CA ILE A 53 -0.43 6.92 -1.61
C ILE A 53 0.35 6.47 -0.38
N LEU A 54 1.35 5.60 -0.53
CA LEU A 54 2.15 5.14 0.62
C LEU A 54 2.87 6.30 1.31
N GLU A 55 3.42 7.24 0.53
CA GLU A 55 4.05 8.46 1.05
C GLU A 55 3.10 9.26 1.95
N LYS A 56 1.84 9.47 1.53
CA LYS A 56 0.85 10.22 2.34
C LYS A 56 0.35 9.42 3.54
N ILE A 57 0.25 8.09 3.42
CA ILE A 57 -0.02 7.22 4.57
C ILE A 57 1.10 7.40 5.62
N THR A 58 2.36 7.31 5.20
CA THR A 58 3.52 7.49 6.10
C THR A 58 3.50 8.86 6.78
N LEU A 59 3.27 9.93 6.00
CA LEU A 59 3.19 11.29 6.53
C LEU A 59 2.11 11.45 7.63
N LEU A 60 0.93 10.86 7.43
CA LEU A 60 -0.16 10.93 8.40
C LEU A 60 0.17 10.12 9.67
N VAL A 61 0.73 8.91 9.51
CA VAL A 61 1.16 8.08 10.65
C VAL A 61 2.25 8.78 11.47
N ASP A 62 3.24 9.40 10.81
CA ASP A 62 4.30 10.15 11.49
C ASP A 62 3.76 11.36 12.28
N LYS A 63 2.66 11.97 11.80
CA LYS A 63 1.93 13.03 12.51
C LYS A 63 1.03 12.50 13.65
N GLY A 64 0.97 11.19 13.85
CA GLY A 64 0.08 10.55 14.83
C GLY A 64 -1.39 10.60 14.42
N VAL A 65 -1.69 10.83 13.14
CA VAL A 65 -3.05 10.87 12.60
C VAL A 65 -3.43 9.46 12.14
N PRO A 66 -4.54 8.86 12.67
CA PRO A 66 -5.07 7.61 12.15
C PRO A 66 -5.37 7.72 10.66
N VAL A 67 -5.01 6.71 9.88
CA VAL A 67 -5.18 6.73 8.42
C VAL A 67 -6.36 5.85 8.02
N ASP A 68 -7.38 6.50 7.49
CA ASP A 68 -8.58 5.93 6.87
C ASP A 68 -8.84 6.59 5.51
N LEU A 69 -9.92 6.19 4.84
CA LEU A 69 -10.26 6.72 3.51
C LEU A 69 -10.46 8.24 3.52
N LEU A 70 -11.07 8.80 4.57
CA LEU A 70 -11.37 10.22 4.65
C LEU A 70 -10.08 11.03 4.84
N SER A 71 -9.32 10.72 5.88
CA SER A 71 -8.05 11.39 6.20
C SER A 71 -7.04 11.31 5.05
N LEU A 72 -6.92 10.16 4.40
CA LEU A 72 -6.03 10.00 3.24
C LEU A 72 -6.53 10.81 2.04
N SER A 73 -7.83 10.78 1.74
CA SER A 73 -8.41 11.55 0.63
C SER A 73 -8.22 13.05 0.84
N GLU A 74 -8.42 13.53 2.07
CA GLU A 74 -8.19 14.93 2.42
C GLU A 74 -6.73 15.34 2.27
N GLU A 75 -5.78 14.52 2.73
CA GLU A 75 -4.35 14.84 2.61
C GLU A 75 -3.91 14.85 1.14
N LEU A 76 -4.36 13.87 0.35
CA LEU A 76 -4.11 13.83 -1.09
C LEU A 76 -4.75 15.01 -1.82
N GLN A 77 -5.96 15.42 -1.43
CA GLN A 77 -6.64 16.57 -2.01
C GLN A 77 -5.91 17.87 -1.67
N LYS A 78 -5.48 18.05 -0.42
CA LYS A 78 -4.69 19.21 0.03
C LYS A 78 -3.36 19.30 -0.72
N ALA A 79 -2.74 18.16 -1.01
CA ALA A 79 -1.50 18.09 -1.77
C ALA A 79 -1.68 18.19 -3.30
N GLY A 80 -2.93 18.24 -3.80
CA GLY A 80 -3.22 18.30 -5.24
C GLY A 80 -3.10 16.98 -5.98
N TYR A 81 -2.92 15.85 -5.29
CA TYR A 81 -2.65 14.54 -5.89
C TYR A 81 -3.85 13.59 -5.95
N LEU A 82 -5.01 13.95 -5.38
CA LEU A 82 -6.16 13.02 -5.29
C LEU A 82 -6.60 12.49 -6.67
N GLU A 83 -6.75 13.38 -7.65
CA GLU A 83 -7.14 12.97 -9.00
C GLU A 83 -6.03 12.18 -9.71
N GLU A 84 -4.75 12.55 -9.48
CA GLU A 84 -3.60 11.86 -10.08
C GLU A 84 -3.48 10.40 -9.61
N VAL A 85 -3.89 10.11 -8.37
CA VAL A 85 -3.86 8.74 -7.85
C VAL A 85 -5.09 7.91 -8.25
N GLY A 86 -6.07 8.51 -8.95
CA GLY A 86 -7.30 7.85 -9.40
C GLY A 86 -8.54 8.16 -8.56
N GLY A 87 -8.47 9.16 -7.67
CA GLY A 87 -9.59 9.64 -6.88
C GLY A 87 -9.98 8.74 -5.72
N ALA A 88 -11.02 9.16 -4.98
CA ALA A 88 -11.53 8.44 -3.82
C ALA A 88 -12.01 7.01 -4.16
N SER A 89 -12.47 6.78 -5.39
CA SER A 89 -12.88 5.45 -5.87
C SER A 89 -11.72 4.48 -5.94
N TYR A 90 -10.54 4.93 -6.41
CA TYR A 90 -9.35 4.09 -6.40
C TYR A 90 -8.92 3.74 -4.97
N LEU A 91 -8.90 4.73 -4.07
CA LEU A 91 -8.54 4.52 -2.67
C LEU A 91 -9.48 3.50 -1.99
N SER A 92 -10.79 3.61 -2.24
CA SER A 92 -11.76 2.64 -1.76
C SER A 92 -11.48 1.23 -2.30
N SER A 93 -11.16 1.12 -3.59
CA SER A 93 -10.91 -0.18 -4.24
C SER A 93 -9.67 -0.92 -3.68
N LEU A 94 -8.73 -0.21 -3.05
CA LEU A 94 -7.56 -0.83 -2.43
C LEU A 94 -7.93 -1.69 -1.22
N MET A 95 -9.02 -1.36 -0.53
CA MET A 95 -9.46 -2.07 0.67
C MET A 95 -10.37 -3.28 0.36
N ASP A 96 -10.91 -3.34 -0.86
CA ASP A 96 -11.89 -4.34 -1.25
C ASP A 96 -11.31 -5.75 -1.18
N GLY A 97 -11.95 -6.62 -0.41
CA GLY A 97 -11.55 -8.02 -0.27
C GLY A 97 -10.27 -8.27 0.53
N VAL A 98 -9.67 -7.23 1.14
CA VAL A 98 -8.45 -7.38 1.94
C VAL A 98 -8.79 -7.93 3.34
N PRO A 99 -8.27 -9.12 3.72
CA PRO A 99 -8.54 -9.69 5.04
C PRO A 99 -7.78 -8.93 6.14
N LYS A 100 -8.38 -8.85 7.34
CA LYS A 100 -7.70 -8.28 8.53
C LYS A 100 -6.42 -9.03 8.92
N SER A 101 -6.35 -10.33 8.62
CA SER A 101 -5.21 -11.21 8.89
C SER A 101 -4.29 -11.40 7.67
N LEU A 102 -4.19 -10.40 6.80
CA LEU A 102 -3.31 -10.42 5.64
C LEU A 102 -1.85 -10.65 6.08
N ASN A 103 -1.15 -11.56 5.39
CA ASN A 103 0.29 -11.71 5.54
C ASN A 103 1.01 -10.59 4.79
N ILE A 104 1.12 -9.41 5.42
CA ILE A 104 1.68 -8.22 4.77
C ILE A 104 3.13 -8.45 4.33
N GLU A 105 3.95 -9.12 5.13
CA GLU A 105 5.35 -9.37 4.84
C GLU A 105 5.53 -10.14 3.53
N TYR A 106 4.74 -11.21 3.34
CA TYR A 106 4.76 -11.99 2.10
C TYR A 106 4.46 -11.13 0.88
N HIS A 107 3.42 -10.31 0.93
CA HIS A 107 3.05 -9.46 -0.21
C HIS A 107 4.06 -8.33 -0.46
N THR A 108 4.67 -7.78 0.60
CA THR A 108 5.73 -6.78 0.46
C THR A 108 6.98 -7.36 -0.20
N GLN A 109 7.34 -8.62 0.11
CA GLN A 109 8.47 -9.29 -0.53
C GLN A 109 8.28 -9.56 -2.03
N ILE A 110 7.05 -9.55 -2.54
CA ILE A 110 6.76 -9.66 -3.99
C ILE A 110 7.07 -8.37 -4.75
N ILE A 111 7.06 -7.21 -4.05
CA ILE A 111 7.37 -5.91 -4.66
C ILE A 111 8.88 -5.78 -4.92
N LYS A 112 9.69 -6.37 -4.03
CA LYS A 112 11.16 -6.35 -4.06
C LYS A 112 11.74 -7.24 -5.17
#